data_AF-A0AAV4LI43-F1
#
_entry.id   AF-A0AAV4LI43-F1
#
_cell.length_a   1.000
_cell.length_b   1.000
_cell.length_c   1.000
_cell.angle_alpha   90.00
_cell.angle_beta   90.00
_cell.angle_gamma   90.00
#
_symmetry.space_group_name_H-M   'P 1'
#
loop_
_entity.id
_entity.type
_entity.pdbx_description
1 polymer ?
#
loop_
_entity_poly.entity_id
_entity_poly.type
_entity_poly.pdbx_seq_one_letter_code
_entity_poly.pdbx_strand_id
1 'polypeptide(L)'
;MDEQWITSVGIDLGTSTTKFIVSRLRLGRVSSTISLPRYQIVERHLLYASPIYSTPLINREEIDTEQVSRILQKEYEKAGLQMSDIKSGAVIITGETATKRNAQQIVHLLAERSGDFVVATAGADLEGVLAGKGSGAESRSKKIRGVIANIDIGGGTANIALFQRGKVIGTVTFHIGGRLISLDPRGEIHYVSPHLNRWLTEKGWKIEKGQLITYEELKEITVELAHTLLSYLKGGGKEEALAHLFVGQPLEKIPTIDEIIISGGVGQLMLEQAPSSLQEVAVHGDFGPLLAHSLKEVSLHYPFQVIPPEQTVRATVIGAGMQSTEISGSTVYINHSLLPIRNLPVLKLELDGSEMSAIDRIKQKIEGIMDTGARLFDPFSSPPFALALHGLTYCSYRSLQTLADELTFHYKKRFSESRLMVVITENDMAKALGQSLSIRCQGNPHVICIDQIRVEHGDYIDLGEPISDTMIPVVIKTLAF
;
A
#
# COMPACT_ATOMS: atom_id res chain seq x y z
N MET A 1 -32.91 -4.21 7.26
CA MET A 1 -31.85 -3.34 7.81
C MET A 1 -31.00 -2.99 6.61
N ASP A 2 -31.07 -1.74 6.17
CA ASP A 2 -30.66 -1.32 4.84
C ASP A 2 -29.20 -1.67 4.54
N GLU A 3 -28.96 -2.22 3.36
CA GLU A 3 -27.63 -2.51 2.85
C GLU A 3 -26.85 -1.20 2.72
N GLN A 4 -25.90 -0.95 3.63
CA GLN A 4 -25.04 0.22 3.51
C GLN A 4 -23.89 -0.07 2.53
N TRP A 5 -23.85 0.75 1.48
CA TRP A 5 -22.78 0.77 0.49
C TRP A 5 -21.95 2.05 0.66
N ILE A 6 -20.64 1.91 0.57
CA ILE A 6 -19.69 3.03 0.56
C ILE A 6 -19.13 3.15 -0.87
N THR A 7 -19.12 4.34 -1.44
CA THR A 7 -18.38 4.61 -2.68
C THR A 7 -16.92 4.92 -2.33
N SER A 8 -15.99 4.18 -2.95
CA SER A 8 -14.56 4.34 -2.78
C SER A 8 -13.86 4.61 -4.12
N VAL A 9 -12.88 5.51 -4.14
CA VAL A 9 -12.11 5.83 -5.35
C VAL A 9 -10.65 5.40 -5.21
N GLY A 10 -10.06 4.86 -6.27
CA GLY A 10 -8.64 4.52 -6.31
C GLY A 10 -7.93 5.34 -7.39
N ILE A 11 -6.85 6.02 -7.03
CA ILE A 11 -5.97 6.75 -7.95
C ILE A 11 -4.56 6.18 -7.83
N ASP A 12 -3.97 5.82 -8.95
CA ASP A 12 -2.60 5.32 -9.03
C ASP A 12 -1.79 6.19 -9.99
N LEU A 13 -0.82 6.91 -9.44
CA LEU A 13 0.15 7.75 -10.13
C LEU A 13 1.50 7.01 -10.19
N GLY A 14 1.60 6.09 -11.15
CA GLY A 14 2.83 5.31 -11.36
C GLY A 14 3.88 6.06 -12.19
N THR A 15 5.06 5.45 -12.36
CA THR A 15 6.17 5.98 -13.19
C THR A 15 5.74 6.30 -14.62
N SER A 16 4.86 5.46 -15.15
CA SER A 16 4.52 5.44 -16.57
C SER A 16 3.09 5.83 -16.85
N THR A 17 2.20 5.44 -15.94
CA THR A 17 0.77 5.46 -16.17
C THR A 17 0.04 6.01 -14.97
N THR A 18 -1.00 6.80 -15.24
CA THR A 18 -1.99 7.26 -14.27
C THR A 18 -3.31 6.51 -14.49
N LYS A 19 -3.90 6.01 -13.40
CA LYS A 19 -5.12 5.20 -13.43
C LYS A 19 -6.10 5.70 -12.38
N PHE A 20 -7.39 5.59 -12.69
CA PHE A 20 -8.50 5.96 -11.82
C PHE A 20 -9.55 4.85 -11.81
N ILE A 21 -10.04 4.50 -10.63
CA ILE A 21 -11.15 3.56 -10.47
C ILE A 21 -12.18 4.09 -9.48
N VAL A 22 -13.42 3.65 -9.65
CA VAL A 22 -14.48 3.79 -8.66
C VAL A 22 -14.95 2.41 -8.28
N SER A 23 -15.10 2.19 -6.99
CA SER A 23 -15.64 0.97 -6.43
C SER A 23 -16.76 1.25 -5.43
N ARG A 24 -17.57 0.22 -5.17
CA ARG A 24 -18.59 0.19 -4.13
C ARG A 24 -18.28 -0.93 -3.16
N LEU A 25 -18.24 -0.60 -1.88
CA LEU A 25 -17.89 -1.50 -0.78
C LEU A 25 -19.15 -1.76 0.04
N ARG A 26 -19.63 -3.00 0.07
CA ARG A 26 -20.81 -3.37 0.87
C ARG A 26 -20.40 -3.66 2.29
N LEU A 27 -21.04 -3.00 3.22
CA LEU A 27 -20.93 -3.30 4.64
C LEU A 27 -21.87 -4.45 4.99
N GLY A 28 -21.31 -5.48 5.63
CA GLY A 28 -22.08 -6.61 6.12
C GLY A 28 -21.75 -6.88 7.58
N ARG A 29 -22.78 -7.22 8.36
CA ARG A 29 -22.58 -7.73 9.72
C ARG A 29 -22.03 -9.15 9.62
N VAL A 30 -20.85 -9.37 10.20
CA VAL A 30 -20.19 -10.68 10.27
C VAL A 30 -20.37 -11.36 11.63
N SER A 31 -20.86 -10.63 12.63
CA SER A 31 -21.15 -11.20 13.95
C SER A 31 -22.53 -11.87 14.00
N SER A 32 -22.63 -12.92 14.81
CA SER A 32 -23.91 -13.59 15.09
C SER A 32 -24.91 -12.61 15.71
N THR A 33 -26.21 -12.91 15.61
CA THR A 33 -27.27 -12.07 16.16
C THR A 33 -27.14 -11.83 17.68
N ILE A 34 -26.48 -12.76 18.39
CA ILE A 34 -26.34 -12.79 19.85
C ILE A 34 -25.06 -12.05 20.31
N SER A 35 -24.09 -11.83 19.42
CA SER A 35 -22.85 -11.11 19.75
C SER A 35 -22.91 -9.65 19.31
N LEU A 36 -22.04 -8.82 19.91
CA LEU A 36 -21.92 -7.40 19.55
C LEU A 36 -21.75 -7.25 18.03
N PRO A 37 -22.42 -6.27 17.41
CA PRO A 37 -22.38 -6.09 15.96
C PRO A 37 -20.95 -5.83 15.50
N ARG A 38 -20.41 -6.71 14.64
CA ARG A 38 -19.15 -6.48 13.92
C ARG A 38 -19.47 -6.34 12.46
N TYR A 39 -19.04 -5.24 11.87
CA TYR A 39 -19.22 -4.96 10.46
C TYR A 39 -17.87 -5.08 9.75
N GLN A 40 -17.91 -5.63 8.55
CA GLN A 40 -16.76 -5.69 7.66
C GLN A 40 -17.23 -5.40 6.23
N ILE A 41 -16.29 -5.04 5.36
CA ILE A 41 -16.57 -4.98 3.93
C ILE A 41 -16.64 -6.42 3.41
N VAL A 42 -17.87 -6.87 3.17
CA VAL A 42 -18.16 -8.25 2.75
C VAL A 42 -18.17 -8.41 1.24
N GLU A 43 -18.45 -7.33 0.51
CA GLU A 43 -18.42 -7.31 -0.97
C GLU A 43 -17.76 -6.04 -1.48
N ARG A 44 -17.12 -6.16 -2.64
CA ARG A 44 -16.39 -5.08 -3.30
C ARG A 44 -16.68 -5.15 -4.79
N HIS A 45 -17.29 -4.11 -5.35
CA HIS A 45 -17.65 -4.04 -6.76
C HIS A 45 -16.90 -2.90 -7.45
N LEU A 46 -16.22 -3.19 -8.56
CA LEU A 46 -15.67 -2.17 -9.44
C LEU A 46 -16.80 -1.57 -10.28
N LEU A 47 -17.08 -0.28 -10.12
CA LEU A 47 -18.13 0.43 -10.86
C LEU A 47 -17.60 1.10 -12.13
N TYR A 48 -16.39 1.65 -12.04
CA TYR A 48 -15.77 2.39 -13.13
C TYR A 48 -14.27 2.17 -13.12
N ALA A 49 -13.68 2.09 -14.30
CA ALA A 49 -12.25 2.10 -14.49
C ALA A 49 -11.93 3.00 -15.68
N SER A 50 -11.07 4.00 -15.45
CA SER A 50 -10.65 4.92 -16.49
C SER A 50 -9.82 4.20 -17.57
N PRO A 51 -9.68 4.80 -18.77
CA PRO A 51 -8.55 4.51 -19.63
C PRO A 51 -7.22 4.67 -18.88
N ILE A 52 -6.16 4.03 -19.38
CA ILE A 52 -4.82 4.20 -18.85
C ILE A 52 -4.24 5.46 -19.48
N TYR A 53 -3.88 6.44 -18.66
CA TYR A 53 -3.24 7.68 -19.09
C TYR A 53 -1.73 7.56 -18.95
N SER A 54 -0.95 8.19 -19.82
CA SER A 54 0.46 8.44 -19.51
C SER A 54 0.56 9.37 -18.31
N THR A 55 1.45 9.09 -17.37
CA THR A 55 1.66 9.99 -16.22
C THR A 55 2.15 11.34 -16.71
N PRO A 56 1.40 12.44 -16.49
CA PRO A 56 1.80 13.77 -16.94
C PRO A 56 3.02 14.25 -16.14
N LEU A 57 4.12 14.50 -16.83
CA LEU A 57 5.36 14.99 -16.24
C LEU A 57 5.78 16.28 -16.96
N ILE A 58 6.18 17.30 -16.21
CA ILE A 58 6.81 18.50 -16.78
C ILE A 58 8.22 18.13 -17.24
N ASN A 59 8.93 17.35 -16.41
CA ASN A 59 10.27 16.86 -16.67
C ASN A 59 10.53 15.57 -15.85
N ARG A 60 11.77 15.06 -15.86
CA ARG A 60 12.13 13.82 -15.13
C ARG A 60 11.98 13.94 -13.61
N GLU A 61 11.98 15.13 -13.05
CA GLU A 61 11.94 15.37 -11.59
C GLU A 61 10.60 15.90 -11.09
N GLU A 62 9.69 16.28 -11.99
CA GLU A 62 8.48 17.02 -11.64
C GLU A 62 7.25 16.53 -12.40
N ILE A 63 6.16 16.33 -11.67
CA ILE A 63 4.86 15.88 -12.17
C ILE A 63 4.03 17.10 -12.58
N ASP A 64 3.31 17.02 -13.70
CA ASP A 64 2.40 18.09 -14.15
C ASP A 64 1.07 18.02 -13.37
N THR A 65 1.00 18.79 -12.29
CA THR A 65 -0.13 18.79 -11.35
C THR A 65 -1.44 19.26 -11.98
N GLU A 66 -1.37 20.22 -12.90
CA GLU A 66 -2.55 20.74 -13.60
C GLU A 66 -3.13 19.70 -14.56
N GLN A 67 -2.28 19.04 -15.35
CA GLN A 67 -2.75 17.98 -16.24
C GLN A 67 -3.30 16.79 -15.48
N VAL A 68 -2.69 16.37 -14.37
CA VAL A 68 -3.25 15.34 -13.48
C VAL A 68 -4.63 15.76 -12.97
N SER A 69 -4.78 17.00 -12.49
CA SER A 69 -6.08 17.50 -12.01
C SER A 69 -7.15 17.51 -13.10
N ARG A 70 -6.80 17.88 -14.34
CA ARG A 70 -7.74 17.87 -15.48
C ARG A 70 -8.16 16.45 -15.86
N ILE A 71 -7.23 15.49 -15.84
CA ILE A 71 -7.54 14.07 -16.08
C ILE A 71 -8.54 13.60 -15.03
N LEU A 72 -8.25 13.81 -13.75
CA LEU A 72 -9.11 13.33 -12.67
C LEU A 72 -10.50 13.95 -12.71
N GLN A 73 -10.61 15.27 -12.90
CA GLN A 73 -11.90 15.96 -13.01
C GLN A 73 -12.76 15.34 -14.12
N LYS A 74 -12.17 15.09 -15.30
CA LYS A 74 -12.85 14.44 -16.42
C LYS A 74 -13.32 13.03 -16.08
N GLU A 75 -12.53 12.26 -15.33
CA GLU A 75 -12.90 10.90 -14.94
C GLU A 75 -13.98 10.86 -13.86
N TYR A 76 -14.01 11.82 -12.93
CA TYR A 76 -15.13 11.99 -11.99
C TYR A 76 -16.45 12.31 -12.72
N GLU A 77 -16.41 13.24 -13.66
CA GLU A 77 -17.57 13.61 -14.48
C GLU A 77 -18.10 12.42 -15.28
N LYS A 78 -17.21 11.64 -15.91
CA LYS A 78 -17.59 10.42 -16.64
C LYS A 78 -18.16 9.32 -15.73
N ALA A 79 -17.65 9.19 -14.51
CA ALA A 79 -18.17 8.26 -13.53
C ALA A 79 -19.54 8.72 -12.95
N GLY A 80 -19.98 9.94 -13.26
CA GLY A 80 -21.23 10.51 -12.76
C GLY A 80 -21.19 10.79 -11.26
N LEU A 81 -20.01 11.05 -10.70
CA LEU A 81 -19.80 11.28 -9.27
C LEU A 81 -19.49 12.74 -8.99
N GLN A 82 -20.10 13.26 -7.92
CA GLN A 82 -19.61 14.45 -7.24
C GLN A 82 -18.61 14.02 -6.15
N MET A 83 -17.67 14.91 -5.82
CA MET A 83 -16.71 14.64 -4.74
C MET A 83 -17.39 14.34 -3.39
N SER A 84 -18.55 14.94 -3.14
CA SER A 84 -19.36 14.68 -1.94
C SER A 84 -19.93 13.26 -1.85
N ASP A 85 -19.97 12.52 -2.95
CA ASP A 85 -20.49 11.15 -3.00
C ASP A 85 -19.45 10.11 -2.55
N ILE A 86 -18.20 10.54 -2.37
CA ILE A 86 -17.05 9.70 -2.08
C ILE A 86 -16.87 9.67 -0.57
N LYS A 87 -16.94 8.47 0.00
CA LYS A 87 -16.83 8.25 1.46
C LYS A 87 -15.51 7.62 1.89
N SER A 88 -14.72 7.19 0.91
CA SER A 88 -13.36 6.70 1.07
C SER A 88 -12.65 6.83 -0.27
N GLY A 89 -11.33 6.83 -0.29
CA GLY A 89 -10.61 6.64 -1.53
C GLY A 89 -9.12 6.66 -1.30
N ALA A 90 -8.34 5.91 -2.08
CA ALA A 90 -6.90 5.80 -1.94
C ALA A 90 -6.20 6.42 -3.15
N VAL A 91 -5.34 7.40 -2.90
CA VAL A 91 -4.38 7.92 -3.87
C VAL A 91 -3.03 7.32 -3.56
N ILE A 92 -2.45 6.67 -4.56
CA ILE A 92 -1.13 6.06 -4.47
C ILE A 92 -0.21 6.69 -5.51
N ILE A 93 0.98 7.07 -5.05
CA ILE A 93 2.09 7.44 -5.93
C ILE A 93 3.13 6.33 -5.82
N THR A 94 3.55 5.76 -6.96
CA THR A 94 4.43 4.60 -6.99
C THR A 94 5.67 4.75 -7.87
N GLY A 95 6.60 3.81 -7.70
CA GLY A 95 7.87 3.73 -8.44
C GLY A 95 8.68 5.03 -8.38
N GLU A 96 9.34 5.39 -9.48
CA GLU A 96 10.11 6.64 -9.58
C GLU A 96 9.26 7.92 -9.44
N THR A 97 7.92 7.84 -9.57
CA THR A 97 7.06 9.02 -9.37
C THR A 97 7.01 9.43 -7.91
N ALA A 98 7.15 8.48 -6.98
CA ALA A 98 7.13 8.73 -5.55
C ALA A 98 8.34 9.57 -5.06
N THR A 99 9.46 9.56 -5.79
CA THR A 99 10.69 10.30 -5.45
C THR A 99 10.78 11.69 -6.09
N LYS A 100 9.78 12.08 -6.89
CA LYS A 100 9.74 13.39 -7.56
C LYS A 100 9.53 14.52 -6.56
N ARG A 101 10.12 15.70 -6.86
CA ARG A 101 10.19 16.84 -5.93
C ARG A 101 8.82 17.31 -5.44
N ASN A 102 7.80 17.22 -6.30
CA ASN A 102 6.44 17.68 -6.01
C ASN A 102 5.44 16.55 -5.72
N ALA A 103 5.90 15.30 -5.51
CA ALA A 103 5.01 14.18 -5.22
C ALA A 103 4.15 14.42 -3.96
N GLN A 104 4.74 14.92 -2.88
CA GLN A 104 4.02 15.27 -1.65
C GLN A 104 2.99 16.40 -1.86
N GLN A 105 3.29 17.36 -2.72
CA GLN A 105 2.36 18.46 -3.02
C GLN A 105 1.13 17.96 -3.80
N ILE A 106 1.33 17.02 -4.72
CA ILE A 106 0.21 16.38 -5.43
C ILE A 106 -0.66 15.58 -4.50
N VAL A 107 -0.05 14.82 -3.59
CA VAL A 107 -0.77 14.13 -2.52
C VAL A 107 -1.71 15.08 -1.81
N HIS A 108 -1.19 16.24 -1.38
CA HIS A 108 -1.97 17.24 -0.67
C HIS A 108 -3.07 17.86 -1.56
N LEU A 109 -2.74 18.24 -2.79
CA LEU A 109 -3.68 18.80 -3.76
C LEU A 109 -4.86 17.86 -4.03
N LEU A 110 -4.59 16.56 -4.17
CA LEU A 110 -5.60 15.53 -4.39
C LEU A 110 -6.46 15.31 -3.13
N ALA A 111 -5.87 15.36 -1.95
CA ALA A 111 -6.58 15.26 -0.67
C ALA A 111 -7.49 16.47 -0.39
N GLU A 112 -7.04 17.69 -0.70
CA GLU A 112 -7.80 18.93 -0.47
C GLU A 112 -8.97 19.06 -1.44
N ARG A 113 -8.77 18.72 -2.72
CA ARG A 113 -9.78 18.92 -3.77
C ARG A 113 -10.86 17.85 -3.82
N SER A 114 -10.61 16.67 -3.24
CA SER A 114 -11.46 15.51 -3.50
C SER A 114 -12.32 15.08 -2.30
N GLY A 115 -12.01 15.50 -1.06
CA GLY A 115 -12.82 15.18 0.12
C GLY A 115 -12.70 13.71 0.57
N ASP A 116 -12.38 13.47 1.84
CA ASP A 116 -12.25 12.13 2.46
C ASP A 116 -11.32 11.11 1.77
N PHE A 117 -10.35 11.60 1.01
CA PHE A 117 -9.31 10.75 0.42
C PHE A 117 -8.23 10.40 1.41
N VAL A 118 -7.94 9.11 1.43
CA VAL A 118 -6.69 8.51 1.83
C VAL A 118 -5.65 8.84 0.78
N VAL A 119 -4.56 9.42 1.23
CA VAL A 119 -3.39 9.56 0.38
C VAL A 119 -2.20 8.85 1.00
N ALA A 120 -1.63 7.92 0.25
CA ALA A 120 -0.44 7.18 0.65
C ALA A 120 0.57 7.28 -0.50
N THR A 121 1.73 7.87 -0.24
CA THR A 121 2.90 7.52 -1.06
C THR A 121 3.27 6.10 -0.67
N ALA A 122 3.22 5.15 -1.60
CA ALA A 122 3.59 3.78 -1.29
C ALA A 122 5.10 3.59 -1.52
N GLY A 123 5.79 3.08 -0.50
CA GLY A 123 7.09 2.42 -0.72
C GLY A 123 6.91 1.18 -1.60
N ALA A 124 8.01 0.72 -2.21
CA ALA A 124 7.96 -0.39 -3.17
C ALA A 124 7.35 -1.69 -2.57
N ASP A 125 7.58 -1.93 -1.29
CA ASP A 125 6.98 -3.05 -0.56
C ASP A 125 5.46 -2.93 -0.44
N LEU A 126 4.94 -1.75 -0.07
CA LEU A 126 3.50 -1.51 0.00
C LEU A 126 2.86 -1.62 -1.40
N GLU A 127 3.53 -1.11 -2.44
CA GLU A 127 3.09 -1.27 -3.83
C GLU A 127 2.94 -2.76 -4.20
N GLY A 128 3.96 -3.58 -3.89
CA GLY A 128 3.93 -5.02 -4.12
C GLY A 128 2.79 -5.73 -3.38
N VAL A 129 2.54 -5.36 -2.11
CA VAL A 129 1.42 -5.92 -1.31
C VAL A 129 0.08 -5.55 -1.92
N LEU A 130 -0.12 -4.29 -2.29
CA LEU A 130 -1.37 -3.82 -2.88
C LEU A 130 -1.63 -4.45 -4.25
N ALA A 131 -0.59 -4.54 -5.08
CA ALA A 131 -0.66 -5.28 -6.34
C ALA A 131 -1.02 -6.75 -6.11
N GLY A 132 -0.42 -7.41 -5.12
CA GLY A 132 -0.76 -8.79 -4.77
C GLY A 132 -2.18 -9.00 -4.25
N LYS A 133 -2.74 -8.02 -3.54
CA LYS A 133 -4.16 -8.03 -3.17
C LYS A 133 -5.06 -7.85 -4.40
N GLY A 134 -4.74 -6.88 -5.26
CA GLY A 134 -5.53 -6.57 -6.45
C GLY A 134 -5.43 -7.58 -7.59
N SER A 135 -4.31 -8.31 -7.70
CA SER A 135 -4.13 -9.38 -8.68
C SER A 135 -4.81 -10.70 -8.30
N GLY A 136 -5.27 -10.81 -7.05
CA GLY A 136 -5.91 -12.00 -6.50
C GLY A 136 -4.96 -12.95 -5.76
N ALA A 137 -3.67 -12.63 -5.64
CA ALA A 137 -2.70 -13.49 -4.95
C ALA A 137 -3.06 -13.73 -3.48
N GLU A 138 -3.50 -12.70 -2.74
CA GLU A 138 -3.92 -12.85 -1.34
C GLU A 138 -5.12 -13.81 -1.24
N SER A 139 -6.15 -13.61 -2.08
CA SER A 139 -7.34 -14.47 -2.15
C SER A 139 -7.01 -15.91 -2.52
N ARG A 140 -6.08 -16.11 -3.46
CA ARG A 140 -5.59 -17.43 -3.86
C ARG A 140 -4.83 -18.12 -2.73
N SER A 141 -4.00 -17.40 -1.99
CA SER A 141 -3.23 -17.93 -0.85
C SER A 141 -4.12 -18.47 0.29
N LYS A 142 -5.38 -18.02 0.38
CA LYS A 142 -6.37 -18.54 1.35
C LYS A 142 -6.95 -19.90 0.93
N LYS A 143 -6.89 -20.23 -0.37
CA LYS A 143 -7.47 -21.46 -0.96
C LYS A 143 -6.46 -22.59 -1.11
N ILE A 144 -5.16 -22.27 -1.11
CA ILE A 144 -4.07 -23.25 -1.21
C ILE A 144 -3.31 -23.36 0.12
N ARG A 145 -2.54 -24.45 0.29
CA ARG A 145 -1.64 -24.60 1.45
C ARG A 145 -0.28 -23.93 1.25
N GLY A 146 0.11 -23.74 -0.01
CA GLY A 146 1.42 -23.25 -0.44
C GLY A 146 1.63 -21.74 -0.29
N VAL A 147 2.78 -21.28 -0.77
CA VAL A 147 3.12 -19.87 -0.91
C VAL A 147 2.89 -19.42 -2.35
N ILE A 148 2.26 -18.26 -2.49
CA ILE A 148 2.08 -17.59 -3.77
C ILE A 148 2.84 -16.28 -3.80
N ALA A 149 3.58 -16.03 -4.87
CA ALA A 149 4.25 -14.75 -5.09
C ALA A 149 3.50 -13.94 -6.15
N ASN A 150 3.12 -12.71 -5.82
CA ASN A 150 2.77 -11.72 -6.83
C ASN A 150 4.03 -10.98 -7.26
N ILE A 151 4.26 -10.84 -8.56
CA ILE A 151 5.37 -10.13 -9.17
C ILE A 151 4.77 -8.99 -10.00
N ASP A 152 4.70 -7.79 -9.44
CA ASP A 152 4.14 -6.62 -10.11
C ASP A 152 5.22 -5.88 -10.90
N ILE A 153 5.20 -6.03 -12.22
CA ILE A 153 6.27 -5.50 -13.09
C ILE A 153 5.75 -4.29 -13.86
N GLY A 154 6.27 -3.13 -13.48
CA GLY A 154 5.99 -1.83 -14.11
C GLY A 154 7.06 -1.39 -15.09
N GLY A 155 7.20 -0.07 -15.24
CA GLY A 155 8.24 0.53 -16.07
C GLY A 155 9.63 0.45 -15.46
N GLY A 156 9.78 0.75 -14.16
CA GLY A 156 11.10 0.82 -13.51
C GLY A 156 11.40 -0.33 -12.55
N THR A 157 10.38 -0.99 -12.01
CA THR A 157 10.54 -1.97 -10.93
C THR A 157 9.64 -3.18 -11.08
N ALA A 158 10.09 -4.27 -10.44
CA ALA A 158 9.34 -5.50 -10.20
C ALA A 158 9.16 -5.63 -8.69
N ASN A 159 7.96 -5.30 -8.20
CA ASN A 159 7.62 -5.31 -6.78
C ASN A 159 6.98 -6.66 -6.43
N ILE A 160 7.59 -7.41 -5.53
CA ILE A 160 7.17 -8.78 -5.22
C ILE A 160 6.59 -8.83 -3.81
N ALA A 161 5.44 -9.48 -3.67
CA ALA A 161 4.85 -9.80 -2.38
C ALA A 161 4.52 -11.28 -2.29
N LEU A 162 4.99 -11.92 -1.21
CA LEU A 162 4.76 -13.32 -0.89
C LEU A 162 3.58 -13.45 0.06
N PHE A 163 2.61 -14.30 -0.29
CA PHE A 163 1.43 -14.56 0.52
C PHE A 163 1.32 -16.02 0.93
N GLN A 164 0.93 -16.24 2.18
CA GLN A 164 0.58 -17.56 2.71
C GLN A 164 -0.62 -17.45 3.63
N ARG A 165 -1.68 -18.23 3.35
CA ARG A 165 -2.92 -18.25 4.15
C ARG A 165 -3.53 -16.87 4.39
N GLY A 166 -3.48 -16.01 3.37
CA GLY A 166 -4.01 -14.65 3.40
C GLY A 166 -3.14 -13.64 4.14
N LYS A 167 -1.89 -13.98 4.51
CA LYS A 167 -0.94 -13.08 5.15
C LYS A 167 0.24 -12.79 4.23
N VAL A 168 0.74 -11.56 4.24
CA VAL A 168 2.02 -11.21 3.65
C VAL A 168 3.13 -11.82 4.53
N ILE A 169 4.06 -12.56 3.92
CA ILE A 169 5.18 -13.19 4.62
C ILE A 169 6.55 -12.66 4.18
N GLY A 170 6.58 -11.79 3.17
CA GLY A 170 7.80 -11.14 2.71
C GLY A 170 7.52 -10.30 1.47
N THR A 171 8.35 -9.28 1.27
CA THR A 171 8.38 -8.44 0.08
C THR A 171 9.82 -8.28 -0.40
N VAL A 172 9.98 -8.04 -1.69
CA VAL A 172 11.29 -7.74 -2.28
C VAL A 172 11.06 -6.98 -3.59
N THR A 173 11.93 -6.02 -3.88
CA THR A 173 11.81 -5.21 -5.08
C THR A 173 13.08 -5.24 -5.91
N PHE A 174 12.91 -5.31 -7.22
CA PHE A 174 13.99 -5.24 -8.20
C PHE A 174 13.86 -4.05 -9.14
N HIS A 175 14.98 -3.47 -9.56
CA HIS A 175 15.12 -2.68 -10.78
C HIS A 175 15.00 -3.59 -12.01
N ILE A 176 13.81 -4.13 -12.23
CA ILE A 176 13.43 -4.90 -13.41
C ILE A 176 12.10 -4.34 -13.91
N GLY A 177 12.06 -3.81 -15.14
CA GLY A 177 10.87 -3.19 -15.69
C GLY A 177 11.08 -2.76 -17.13
N GLY A 178 9.98 -2.49 -17.84
CA GLY A 178 10.01 -2.24 -19.28
C GLY A 178 10.74 -0.98 -19.72
N ARG A 179 10.88 0.05 -18.86
CA ARG A 179 11.51 1.35 -19.18
C ARG A 179 12.97 1.47 -18.79
N LEU A 180 13.55 0.41 -18.24
CA LEU A 180 14.98 0.41 -17.93
C LEU A 180 15.86 0.51 -19.17
N ILE A 181 15.33 0.14 -20.34
CA ILE A 181 15.88 0.48 -21.66
C ILE A 181 14.77 1.17 -22.44
N SER A 182 14.99 2.41 -22.85
CA SER A 182 14.10 3.10 -23.80
C SER A 182 14.77 3.14 -25.16
N LEU A 183 14.02 2.82 -26.21
CA LEU A 183 14.51 2.71 -27.57
C LEU A 183 13.44 3.14 -28.57
N ASP A 184 13.88 3.54 -29.76
CA ASP A 184 12.99 3.81 -30.89
C ASP A 184 12.68 2.54 -31.70
N PRO A 185 11.75 2.61 -32.68
CA PRO A 185 11.43 1.48 -33.56
C PRO A 185 12.56 0.99 -34.47
N ARG A 186 13.70 1.70 -34.52
CA ARG A 186 14.90 1.30 -35.27
C ARG A 186 15.92 0.60 -34.39
N GLY A 187 15.70 0.55 -33.08
CA GLY A 187 16.65 0.01 -32.10
C GLY A 187 17.62 1.04 -31.54
N GLU A 188 17.45 2.34 -31.82
CA GLU A 188 18.32 3.37 -31.22
C GLU A 188 17.96 3.56 -29.75
N ILE A 189 18.93 3.33 -28.88
CA ILE A 189 18.75 3.43 -27.44
C ILE A 189 18.75 4.90 -27.01
N HIS A 190 17.63 5.34 -26.45
CA HIS A 190 17.49 6.68 -25.90
C HIS A 190 17.89 6.77 -24.43
N TYR A 191 17.79 5.66 -23.71
CA TYR A 191 18.06 5.61 -22.28
C TYR A 191 18.36 4.18 -21.80
N VAL A 192 19.29 4.07 -20.85
CA VAL A 192 19.53 2.86 -20.06
C VAL A 192 19.59 3.27 -18.59
N SER A 193 18.88 2.55 -17.73
CA SER A 193 18.91 2.77 -16.28
C SER A 193 20.31 2.52 -15.73
N PRO A 194 20.85 3.40 -14.84
CA PRO A 194 22.14 3.17 -14.20
C PRO A 194 22.24 1.84 -13.46
N HIS A 195 21.14 1.38 -12.84
CA HIS A 195 21.09 0.11 -12.11
C HIS A 195 21.19 -1.08 -13.06
N LEU A 196 20.40 -1.06 -14.14
CA LEU A 196 20.46 -2.08 -15.17
C LEU A 196 21.83 -2.07 -15.87
N ASN A 197 22.42 -0.89 -16.12
CA ASN A 197 23.70 -0.79 -16.81
C ASN A 197 24.86 -1.44 -16.03
N ARG A 198 24.85 -1.35 -14.69
CA ARG A 198 25.84 -2.06 -13.84
C ARG A 198 25.67 -3.57 -13.97
N TRP A 199 24.44 -4.07 -13.90
CA TRP A 199 24.13 -5.48 -14.11
C TRP A 199 24.53 -5.97 -15.50
N LEU A 200 24.23 -5.19 -16.56
CA LEU A 200 24.62 -5.48 -17.94
C LEU A 200 26.15 -5.60 -18.07
N THR A 201 26.88 -4.64 -17.49
CA THR A 201 28.34 -4.60 -17.55
C THR A 201 28.97 -5.83 -16.89
N GLU A 202 28.46 -6.26 -15.74
CA GLU A 202 28.95 -7.47 -15.05
C GLU A 202 28.64 -8.76 -15.81
N LYS A 203 27.52 -8.79 -16.54
CA LYS A 203 27.17 -9.90 -17.42
C LYS A 203 27.87 -9.85 -18.79
N GLY A 204 28.66 -8.81 -19.06
CA GLY A 204 29.49 -8.67 -20.26
C GLY A 204 28.85 -7.87 -21.40
N TRP A 205 27.64 -7.34 -21.24
CA TRP A 205 27.02 -6.44 -22.20
C TRP A 205 27.46 -4.99 -21.99
N LYS A 206 27.66 -4.27 -23.10
CA LYS A 206 27.94 -2.83 -23.08
C LYS A 206 26.94 -2.12 -23.97
N ILE A 207 26.04 -1.37 -23.35
CA ILE A 207 24.93 -0.72 -24.02
C ILE A 207 24.90 0.75 -23.59
N GLU A 208 24.94 1.65 -24.56
CA GLU A 208 24.99 3.08 -24.32
C GLU A 208 23.92 3.83 -25.10
N LYS A 209 23.55 5.01 -24.60
CA LYS A 209 22.64 5.91 -25.31
C LYS A 209 23.21 6.28 -26.69
N GLY A 210 22.37 6.23 -27.72
CA GLY A 210 22.71 6.51 -29.11
C GLY A 210 23.23 5.30 -29.89
N GLN A 211 23.41 4.14 -29.24
CA GLN A 211 23.76 2.91 -29.92
C GLN A 211 22.51 2.24 -30.53
N LEU A 212 22.71 1.51 -31.62
CA LEU A 212 21.70 0.62 -32.18
C LEU A 212 21.86 -0.76 -31.55
N ILE A 213 20.75 -1.32 -31.05
CA ILE A 213 20.68 -2.70 -30.55
C ILE A 213 19.86 -3.57 -31.51
N THR A 214 20.28 -4.82 -31.70
CA THR A 214 19.53 -5.79 -32.50
C THR A 214 18.40 -6.43 -31.68
N TYR A 215 17.43 -7.02 -32.38
CA TYR A 215 16.35 -7.77 -31.73
C TYR A 215 16.90 -8.95 -30.93
N GLU A 216 17.90 -9.65 -31.48
CA GLU A 216 18.53 -10.82 -30.90
C GLU A 216 19.30 -10.46 -29.62
N GLU A 217 20.13 -9.40 -29.64
CA GLU A 217 20.83 -8.93 -28.44
C GLU A 217 19.86 -8.53 -27.33
N LEU A 218 18.79 -7.79 -27.68
CA LEU A 218 17.77 -7.39 -26.70
C LEU A 218 17.00 -8.61 -26.16
N LYS A 219 16.78 -9.64 -26.98
CA LYS A 219 16.17 -10.90 -26.57
C LYS A 219 17.06 -11.64 -25.57
N GLU A 220 18.36 -11.77 -25.83
CA GLU A 220 19.30 -12.39 -24.90
C GLU A 220 19.29 -11.69 -23.53
N ILE A 221 19.32 -10.35 -23.52
CA ILE A 221 19.25 -9.54 -22.30
C ILE A 221 17.97 -9.79 -21.52
N THR A 222 16.81 -9.78 -22.20
CA THR A 222 15.51 -10.00 -21.51
C THR A 222 15.36 -11.41 -20.97
N VAL A 223 15.90 -12.41 -21.67
CA VAL A 223 15.93 -13.81 -21.22
C VAL A 223 16.81 -13.94 -19.96
N GLU A 224 17.99 -13.34 -19.96
CA GLU A 224 18.90 -13.38 -18.81
C GLU A 224 18.32 -12.60 -17.61
N LEU A 225 17.62 -11.48 -17.85
CA LEU A 225 16.94 -10.71 -16.80
C LEU A 225 15.79 -11.52 -16.19
N ALA A 226 15.03 -12.25 -17.01
CA ALA A 226 13.99 -13.17 -16.55
C ALA A 226 14.59 -14.32 -15.73
N HIS A 227 15.69 -14.94 -16.17
CA HIS A 227 16.39 -15.96 -15.40
C HIS A 227 16.90 -15.43 -14.06
N THR A 228 17.45 -14.21 -14.04
CA THR A 228 17.94 -13.56 -12.83
C THR A 228 16.83 -13.43 -11.78
N LEU A 229 15.66 -12.91 -12.17
CA LEU A 229 14.50 -12.77 -11.30
C LEU A 229 13.97 -14.12 -10.79
N LEU A 230 13.75 -15.06 -11.71
CA LEU A 230 13.11 -16.34 -11.41
C LEU A 230 14.04 -17.30 -10.65
N SER A 231 15.35 -17.21 -10.90
CA SER A 231 16.40 -17.91 -10.13
C SER A 231 16.41 -17.47 -8.68
N TYR A 232 16.35 -16.16 -8.43
CA TYR A 232 16.22 -15.65 -7.07
C TYR A 232 15.00 -16.25 -6.37
N LEU A 233 13.80 -16.16 -6.98
CA LEU A 233 12.57 -16.69 -6.38
C LEU A 233 12.58 -18.21 -6.13
N LYS A 234 13.36 -18.99 -6.89
CA LYS A 234 13.56 -20.42 -6.64
C LYS A 234 14.41 -20.70 -5.37
N GLY A 235 15.01 -19.67 -4.76
CA GLY A 235 16.00 -19.79 -3.70
C GLY A 235 17.45 -19.70 -4.19
N GLY A 236 17.67 -19.29 -5.44
CA GLY A 236 18.96 -18.83 -5.96
C GLY A 236 19.28 -17.40 -5.48
N GLY A 237 20.39 -16.83 -5.95
CA GLY A 237 20.73 -15.42 -5.65
C GLY A 237 22.10 -15.18 -5.01
N LYS A 238 23.09 -16.00 -5.35
CA LYS A 238 24.49 -15.78 -4.94
C LYS A 238 25.31 -15.03 -6.00
N GLU A 239 24.70 -14.57 -7.08
CA GLU A 239 25.42 -13.81 -8.11
C GLU A 239 25.65 -12.37 -7.66
N GLU A 240 26.87 -11.89 -7.81
CA GLU A 240 27.26 -10.50 -7.50
C GLU A 240 26.42 -9.50 -8.32
N ALA A 241 26.13 -9.82 -9.58
CA ALA A 241 25.32 -8.99 -10.48
C ALA A 241 23.93 -8.70 -9.93
N LEU A 242 23.32 -9.64 -9.21
CA LEU A 242 21.99 -9.46 -8.62
C LEU A 242 21.96 -8.29 -7.64
N ALA A 243 23.07 -7.98 -6.97
CA ALA A 243 23.18 -6.90 -6.00
C ALA A 243 22.82 -5.53 -6.60
N HIS A 244 23.12 -5.31 -7.89
CA HIS A 244 22.82 -4.05 -8.59
C HIS A 244 21.34 -3.85 -8.88
N LEU A 245 20.56 -4.94 -8.87
CA LEU A 245 19.15 -4.91 -9.20
C LEU A 245 18.26 -4.77 -7.97
N PHE A 246 18.75 -4.94 -6.73
CA PHE A 246 17.89 -4.77 -5.56
C PHE A 246 17.50 -3.31 -5.34
N VAL A 247 16.22 -3.11 -5.02
CA VAL A 247 15.71 -1.89 -4.39
C VAL A 247 15.50 -2.22 -2.91
N GLY A 248 16.35 -1.67 -2.05
CA GLY A 248 16.35 -1.99 -0.62
C GLY A 248 17.07 -3.30 -0.32
N GLN A 249 16.63 -4.01 0.72
CA GLN A 249 17.28 -5.24 1.19
C GLN A 249 16.62 -6.49 0.59
N PRO A 250 17.42 -7.52 0.23
CA PRO A 250 16.88 -8.82 -0.17
C PRO A 250 16.22 -9.54 1.02
N LEU A 251 15.33 -10.48 0.72
CA LEU A 251 14.84 -11.43 1.74
C LEU A 251 15.98 -12.32 2.25
N GLU A 252 16.13 -12.40 3.56
CA GLU A 252 17.13 -13.29 4.21
C GLU A 252 16.92 -14.76 3.83
N LYS A 253 15.65 -15.18 3.71
CA LYS A 253 15.26 -16.52 3.33
C LYS A 253 14.01 -16.49 2.47
N ILE A 254 14.14 -17.06 1.27
CA ILE A 254 13.03 -17.20 0.34
C ILE A 254 12.32 -18.52 0.67
N PRO A 255 11.03 -18.51 1.02
CA PRO A 255 10.27 -19.73 1.20
C PRO A 255 10.10 -20.46 -0.14
N THR A 256 9.77 -21.75 -0.10
CA THR A 256 9.39 -22.47 -1.33
C THR A 256 8.11 -21.85 -1.88
N ILE A 257 8.20 -21.29 -3.09
CA ILE A 257 7.08 -20.69 -3.82
C ILE A 257 6.45 -21.76 -4.69
N ASP A 258 5.14 -21.98 -4.53
CA ASP A 258 4.37 -22.98 -5.27
C ASP A 258 3.74 -22.37 -6.53
N GLU A 259 3.19 -21.16 -6.39
CA GLU A 259 2.50 -20.44 -7.46
C GLU A 259 3.07 -19.03 -7.62
N ILE A 260 3.12 -18.53 -8.87
CA ILE A 260 3.40 -17.12 -9.15
C ILE A 260 2.29 -16.48 -9.96
N ILE A 261 2.06 -15.19 -9.71
CA ILE A 261 1.23 -14.31 -10.52
C ILE A 261 2.12 -13.17 -10.99
N ILE A 262 2.13 -12.86 -12.29
CA ILE A 262 2.83 -11.70 -12.84
C ILE A 262 1.78 -10.63 -13.18
N SER A 263 1.81 -9.52 -12.44
CA SER A 263 0.89 -8.38 -12.59
C SER A 263 1.61 -7.16 -13.20
N GLY A 264 0.92 -6.03 -13.26
CA GLY A 264 1.49 -4.78 -13.77
C GLY A 264 1.42 -4.65 -15.28
N GLY A 265 2.17 -3.69 -15.83
CA GLY A 265 2.21 -3.40 -17.27
C GLY A 265 2.79 -4.57 -18.06
N VAL A 266 3.91 -5.12 -17.60
CA VAL A 266 4.56 -6.27 -18.25
C VAL A 266 3.70 -7.53 -18.12
N GLY A 267 3.03 -7.73 -16.98
CA GLY A 267 2.07 -8.85 -16.82
C GLY A 267 0.91 -8.80 -17.82
N GLN A 268 0.44 -7.61 -18.22
CA GLN A 268 -0.54 -7.47 -19.29
C GLN A 268 0.02 -7.83 -20.65
N LEU A 269 1.24 -7.37 -20.96
CA LEU A 269 1.91 -7.65 -22.23
C LEU A 269 2.18 -9.16 -22.42
N MET A 270 2.27 -9.95 -21.35
CA MET A 270 2.37 -11.42 -21.43
C MET A 270 1.14 -12.10 -22.05
N LEU A 271 -0.01 -11.43 -22.02
CA LEU A 271 -1.28 -11.91 -22.59
C LEU A 271 -1.41 -11.56 -24.07
N GLU A 272 -0.55 -10.68 -24.58
CA GLU A 272 -0.55 -10.23 -25.96
C GLU A 272 0.27 -11.17 -26.87
N GLN A 273 0.39 -10.82 -28.14
CA GLN A 273 1.23 -11.57 -29.08
C GLN A 273 2.71 -11.22 -28.87
N ALA A 274 3.58 -12.23 -29.02
CA ALA A 274 5.01 -12.05 -28.90
C ALA A 274 5.52 -11.10 -30.00
N PRO A 275 6.29 -10.06 -29.65
CA PRO A 275 6.89 -9.20 -30.66
C PRO A 275 7.88 -10.03 -31.49
N SER A 276 7.88 -9.80 -32.78
CA SER A 276 8.71 -10.49 -33.77
C SER A 276 9.77 -9.56 -34.38
N SER A 277 9.72 -8.27 -34.04
CA SER A 277 10.61 -7.23 -34.57
C SER A 277 10.84 -6.11 -33.54
N LEU A 278 11.90 -5.32 -33.70
CA LEU A 278 12.16 -4.15 -32.84
C LEU A 278 11.05 -3.10 -32.91
N GLN A 279 10.36 -2.99 -34.05
CA GLN A 279 9.22 -2.09 -34.19
C GLN A 279 8.07 -2.47 -33.25
N GLU A 280 7.79 -3.77 -33.13
CA GLU A 280 6.78 -4.30 -32.22
C GLU A 280 7.23 -4.21 -30.76
N VAL A 281 8.53 -4.44 -30.48
CA VAL A 281 9.10 -4.24 -29.14
C VAL A 281 8.95 -2.78 -28.70
N ALA A 282 9.35 -1.83 -29.53
CA ALA A 282 9.40 -0.41 -29.18
C ALA A 282 8.03 0.31 -29.32
N VAL A 283 6.90 -0.41 -29.36
CA VAL A 283 5.56 0.19 -29.48
C VAL A 283 5.24 1.17 -28.33
N HIS A 284 5.85 0.95 -27.15
CA HIS A 284 5.77 1.83 -25.99
C HIS A 284 7.02 2.71 -25.79
N GLY A 285 7.95 2.68 -26.75
CA GLY A 285 9.25 3.35 -26.68
C GLY A 285 10.23 2.67 -25.72
N ASP A 286 9.98 1.41 -25.36
CA ASP A 286 10.71 0.66 -24.35
C ASP A 286 10.71 -0.85 -24.66
N PHE A 287 11.51 -1.63 -23.94
CA PHE A 287 11.69 -3.07 -24.19
C PHE A 287 10.71 -3.98 -23.42
N GLY A 288 9.70 -3.38 -22.76
CA GLY A 288 8.71 -4.08 -21.95
C GLY A 288 7.98 -5.24 -22.66
N PRO A 289 7.55 -5.09 -23.93
CA PRO A 289 6.89 -6.19 -24.65
C PRO A 289 7.77 -7.44 -24.81
N LEU A 290 9.07 -7.26 -25.04
CA LEU A 290 10.00 -8.38 -25.15
C LEU A 290 10.29 -9.00 -23.78
N LEU A 291 10.48 -8.17 -22.74
CA LEU A 291 10.65 -8.63 -21.36
C LEU A 291 9.48 -9.51 -20.90
N ALA A 292 8.25 -9.12 -21.23
CA ALA A 292 7.04 -9.89 -20.89
C ALA A 292 7.09 -11.31 -21.48
N HIS A 293 7.45 -11.42 -22.76
CA HIS A 293 7.49 -12.71 -23.45
C HIS A 293 8.66 -13.56 -22.99
N SER A 294 9.82 -12.97 -22.73
CA SER A 294 10.96 -13.66 -22.13
C SER A 294 10.61 -14.21 -20.74
N LEU A 295 9.91 -13.46 -19.89
CA LEU A 295 9.42 -13.96 -18.60
C LEU A 295 8.44 -15.14 -18.76
N LYS A 296 7.52 -15.05 -19.74
CA LYS A 296 6.57 -16.12 -20.04
C LYS A 296 7.28 -17.41 -20.45
N GLU A 297 8.22 -17.33 -21.39
CA GLU A 297 8.98 -18.49 -21.87
C GLU A 297 9.90 -19.08 -20.79
N VAL A 298 10.64 -18.22 -20.08
CA VAL A 298 11.59 -18.66 -19.05
C VAL A 298 10.85 -19.28 -17.87
N SER A 299 9.69 -18.76 -17.47
CA SER A 299 8.91 -19.29 -16.34
C SER A 299 8.54 -20.77 -16.45
N LEU A 300 8.41 -21.30 -17.68
CA LEU A 300 8.12 -22.71 -17.94
C LEU A 300 9.24 -23.67 -17.47
N HIS A 301 10.45 -23.15 -17.28
CA HIS A 301 11.62 -23.92 -16.85
C HIS A 301 11.81 -23.93 -15.33
N TYR A 302 10.91 -23.30 -14.59
CA TYR A 302 10.97 -23.18 -13.13
C TYR A 302 9.85 -23.98 -12.46
N PRO A 303 10.03 -24.37 -11.17
CA PRO A 303 9.13 -25.32 -10.50
C PRO A 303 7.80 -24.72 -10.06
N PHE A 304 7.63 -23.40 -10.13
CA PHE A 304 6.40 -22.72 -9.72
C PHE A 304 5.37 -22.70 -10.85
N GLN A 305 4.10 -22.83 -10.49
CA GLN A 305 2.99 -22.74 -11.43
C GLN A 305 2.62 -21.26 -11.67
N VAL A 306 2.62 -20.82 -12.93
CA VAL A 306 2.13 -19.49 -13.30
C VAL A 306 0.61 -19.51 -13.34
N ILE A 307 -0.02 -18.66 -12.54
CA ILE A 307 -1.47 -18.50 -12.46
C ILE A 307 -1.88 -17.18 -13.13
N PRO A 308 -2.95 -17.17 -13.95
CA PRO A 308 -3.44 -15.93 -14.55
C PRO A 308 -3.93 -14.95 -13.45
N PRO A 309 -3.53 -13.67 -13.49
CA PRO A 309 -4.02 -12.66 -12.56
C PRO A 309 -5.50 -12.36 -12.77
N GLU A 310 -6.22 -12.01 -11.69
CA GLU A 310 -7.56 -11.41 -11.79
C GLU A 310 -7.48 -10.00 -12.39
N GLN A 311 -6.39 -9.27 -12.10
CA GLN A 311 -6.08 -7.93 -12.62
C GLN A 311 -4.58 -7.78 -12.86
N THR A 312 -4.21 -7.18 -13.99
CA THR A 312 -2.82 -6.89 -14.40
C THR A 312 -2.46 -5.44 -14.12
N VAL A 313 -2.60 -4.55 -15.11
CA VAL A 313 -2.20 -3.13 -15.06
C VAL A 313 -2.92 -2.36 -13.96
N ARG A 314 -4.12 -2.82 -13.57
CA ARG A 314 -4.93 -2.19 -12.52
C ARG A 314 -4.81 -2.88 -11.17
N ALA A 315 -3.94 -3.88 -11.01
CA ALA A 315 -3.80 -4.60 -9.74
C ALA A 315 -3.53 -3.64 -8.58
N THR A 316 -2.54 -2.77 -8.71
CA THR A 316 -2.15 -1.81 -7.66
C THR A 316 -3.29 -0.85 -7.30
N VAL A 317 -3.93 -0.22 -8.30
CA VAL A 317 -5.03 0.72 -8.04
C VAL A 317 -6.28 0.03 -7.48
N ILE A 318 -6.55 -1.21 -7.85
CA ILE A 318 -7.65 -2.02 -7.29
C ILE A 318 -7.34 -2.45 -5.87
N GLY A 319 -6.13 -2.90 -5.58
CA GLY A 319 -5.68 -3.18 -4.21
C GLY A 319 -5.81 -1.94 -3.32
N ALA A 320 -5.38 -0.79 -3.84
CA ALA A 320 -5.52 0.50 -3.18
C ALA A 320 -6.98 0.87 -2.91
N GLY A 321 -7.79 1.01 -3.96
CA GLY A 321 -9.14 1.56 -3.87
C GLY A 321 -10.16 0.62 -3.23
N MET A 322 -9.91 -0.70 -3.26
CA MET A 322 -10.87 -1.70 -2.78
C MET A 322 -10.40 -2.43 -1.51
N GLN A 323 -9.09 -2.53 -1.24
CA GLN A 323 -8.57 -3.40 -0.16
C GLN A 323 -7.80 -2.64 0.94
N SER A 324 -7.66 -1.32 0.86
CA SER A 324 -7.02 -0.52 1.91
C SER A 324 -7.97 -0.05 3.00
N THR A 325 -9.27 0.07 2.70
CA THR A 325 -10.30 0.52 3.65
C THR A 325 -10.74 -0.61 4.56
N GLU A 326 -10.72 -0.36 5.87
CA GLU A 326 -11.31 -1.16 6.94
C GLU A 326 -12.45 -0.39 7.64
N ILE A 327 -13.18 -1.06 8.53
CA ILE A 327 -14.29 -0.50 9.30
C ILE A 327 -14.00 -0.73 10.78
N SER A 328 -14.14 0.32 11.58
CA SER A 328 -14.01 0.20 13.04
C SER A 328 -15.03 -0.78 13.62
N GLY A 329 -14.79 -1.27 14.83
CA GLY A 329 -15.82 -1.93 15.62
C GLY A 329 -17.03 -1.00 15.86
N SER A 330 -18.12 -1.56 16.39
CA SER A 330 -19.35 -0.80 16.70
C SER A 330 -19.30 -0.09 18.06
N THR A 331 -18.21 -0.26 18.78
CA THR A 331 -18.02 0.14 20.18
C THR A 331 -16.97 1.24 20.28
N VAL A 332 -17.04 2.22 19.37
CA VAL A 332 -16.17 3.38 19.35
C VAL A 332 -16.60 4.48 20.34
N TYR A 333 -15.66 5.36 20.68
CA TYR A 333 -15.90 6.63 21.35
C TYR A 333 -15.38 7.76 20.44
N ILE A 334 -16.29 8.45 19.76
CA ILE A 334 -15.94 9.46 18.77
C ILE A 334 -16.69 10.77 19.04
N ASN A 335 -16.13 11.87 18.55
CA ASN A 335 -16.85 13.12 18.35
C ASN A 335 -16.87 13.43 16.85
N HIS A 336 -18.07 13.45 16.26
CA HIS A 336 -18.28 13.66 14.83
C HIS A 336 -17.67 14.98 14.33
N SER A 337 -17.64 16.04 15.15
CA SER A 337 -17.09 17.34 14.75
C SER A 337 -15.55 17.37 14.66
N LEU A 338 -14.88 16.30 15.11
CA LEU A 338 -13.41 16.17 15.09
C LEU A 338 -12.93 15.23 13.98
N LEU A 339 -13.85 14.66 13.21
CA LEU A 339 -13.57 13.81 12.05
C LEU A 339 -13.92 14.57 10.76
N PRO A 340 -13.23 14.29 9.65
CA PRO A 340 -12.18 13.27 9.47
C PRO A 340 -10.80 13.68 10.01
N ILE A 341 -9.95 12.70 10.31
CA ILE A 341 -8.53 12.88 10.65
C ILE A 341 -7.68 12.18 9.60
N ARG A 342 -6.61 12.84 9.16
CA ARG A 342 -5.78 12.39 8.03
C ARG A 342 -4.31 12.31 8.39
N ASN A 343 -3.62 11.34 7.80
CA ASN A 343 -2.19 11.09 7.89
C ASN A 343 -1.67 11.07 9.33
N LEU A 344 -2.43 10.45 10.23
CA LEU A 344 -2.03 10.37 11.62
C LEU A 344 -1.06 9.20 11.82
N PRO A 345 0.22 9.44 12.13
CA PRO A 345 1.16 8.34 12.37
C PRO A 345 0.74 7.50 13.57
N VAL A 346 1.07 6.21 13.57
CA VAL A 346 0.73 5.25 14.61
C VAL A 346 1.95 4.88 15.43
N LEU A 347 1.81 4.98 16.74
CA LEU A 347 2.73 4.36 17.69
C LEU A 347 2.08 3.17 18.37
N LYS A 348 2.68 2.00 18.19
CA LYS A 348 2.25 0.76 18.82
C LYS A 348 2.83 0.63 20.22
N LEU A 349 1.96 0.38 21.19
CA LEU A 349 2.29 0.03 22.57
C LEU A 349 1.97 -1.45 22.80
N GLU A 350 3.02 -2.25 22.93
CA GLU A 350 2.94 -3.69 23.20
C GLU A 350 2.72 -3.95 24.69
N LEU A 351 1.55 -4.50 25.03
CA LEU A 351 1.14 -4.84 26.38
C LEU A 351 0.91 -6.36 26.46
N ASP A 352 1.65 -7.07 27.32
CA ASP A 352 1.35 -8.48 27.58
C ASP A 352 0.21 -8.57 28.61
N GLY A 353 -0.80 -9.41 28.37
CA GLY A 353 -1.90 -9.66 29.29
C GLY A 353 -1.44 -10.13 30.68
N SER A 354 -0.26 -10.73 30.78
CA SER A 354 0.37 -11.11 32.06
C SER A 354 0.94 -9.90 32.85
N GLU A 355 1.22 -8.79 32.17
CA GLU A 355 1.78 -7.56 32.76
C GLU A 355 0.72 -6.64 33.36
N MET A 356 -0.56 -6.91 33.07
CA MET A 356 -1.67 -6.07 33.52
C MET A 356 -1.86 -6.04 35.05
N SER A 357 -1.23 -6.98 35.77
CA SER A 357 -1.15 -7.00 37.23
C SER A 357 0.02 -6.19 37.81
N ALA A 358 0.97 -5.74 36.98
CA ALA A 358 2.17 -5.01 37.39
C ALA A 358 2.09 -3.55 36.91
N ILE A 359 1.39 -2.71 37.68
CA ILE A 359 1.10 -1.30 37.38
C ILE A 359 2.37 -0.51 36.99
N ASP A 360 3.47 -0.72 37.70
CA ASP A 360 4.73 -0.01 37.44
C ASP A 360 5.31 -0.28 36.05
N ARG A 361 5.11 -1.49 35.51
CA ARG A 361 5.57 -1.84 34.15
C ARG A 361 4.74 -1.15 33.08
N ILE A 362 3.42 -1.11 33.26
CA ILE A 362 2.50 -0.39 32.35
C ILE A 362 2.90 1.08 32.30
N LYS A 363 3.12 1.69 33.48
CA LYS A 363 3.55 3.07 33.61
C LYS A 363 4.86 3.34 32.87
N GLN A 364 5.88 2.52 33.07
CA GLN A 364 7.17 2.66 32.37
C GLN A 364 7.03 2.56 30.85
N LYS A 365 6.21 1.62 30.36
CA LYS A 365 5.97 1.48 28.91
C LYS A 365 5.20 2.67 28.35
N ILE A 366 4.20 3.19 29.06
CA ILE A 366 3.45 4.39 28.66
C ILE A 366 4.37 5.62 28.66
N GLU A 367 5.19 5.80 29.69
CA GLU A 367 6.16 6.91 29.71
C GLU A 367 7.13 6.82 28.52
N GLY A 368 7.69 5.64 28.27
CA GLY A 368 8.61 5.40 27.16
C GLY A 368 7.99 5.63 25.77
N ILE A 369 6.73 5.23 25.55
CA ILE A 369 6.06 5.46 24.26
C ILE A 369 5.73 6.93 24.05
N MET A 370 5.33 7.66 25.11
CA MET A 370 5.08 9.11 25.02
C MET A 370 6.37 9.88 24.73
N ASP A 371 7.48 9.49 25.35
CA ASP A 371 8.79 10.07 25.05
C ASP A 371 9.26 9.75 23.63
N THR A 372 8.94 8.56 23.13
CA THR A 372 9.21 8.18 21.73
C THR A 372 8.40 9.04 20.78
N GLY A 373 7.11 9.23 21.03
CA GLY A 373 6.27 10.11 20.21
C GLY A 373 6.74 11.56 20.19
N ALA A 374 7.18 12.09 21.33
CA ALA A 374 7.71 13.45 21.40
C ALA A 374 9.09 13.63 20.75
N ARG A 375 9.84 12.54 20.49
CA ARG A 375 11.07 12.57 19.70
C ARG A 375 10.81 12.45 18.20
N LEU A 376 9.83 11.62 17.82
CA LEU A 376 9.56 11.28 16.41
C LEU A 376 8.62 12.27 15.72
N PHE A 377 7.68 12.86 16.45
CA PHE A 377 6.64 13.71 15.90
C PHE A 377 6.66 15.10 16.52
N ASP A 378 6.13 16.06 15.76
CA ASP A 378 6.02 17.43 16.22
C ASP A 378 5.09 17.52 17.45
N PRO A 379 5.60 17.91 18.63
CA PRO A 379 4.81 17.98 19.85
C PRO A 379 3.75 19.09 19.83
N PHE A 380 3.82 20.03 18.87
CA PHE A 380 2.82 21.08 18.66
C PHE A 380 1.68 20.63 17.73
N SER A 381 1.81 19.48 17.06
CA SER A 381 0.75 18.90 16.25
C SER A 381 -0.36 18.31 17.13
N SER A 382 -1.62 18.41 16.68
CA SER A 382 -2.80 18.02 17.45
C SER A 382 -3.79 17.20 16.60
N PRO A 383 -3.87 15.87 16.77
CA PRO A 383 -2.99 15.02 17.58
C PRO A 383 -1.62 14.82 16.90
N PRO A 384 -0.54 14.57 17.65
CA PRO A 384 0.77 14.28 17.07
C PRO A 384 0.86 12.86 16.49
N PHE A 385 0.14 11.90 17.07
CA PHE A 385 0.07 10.50 16.62
C PHE A 385 -1.19 9.81 17.18
N ALA A 386 -1.52 8.63 16.65
CA ALA A 386 -2.47 7.69 17.21
C ALA A 386 -1.75 6.62 18.04
N LEU A 387 -2.22 6.38 19.26
CA LEU A 387 -1.66 5.35 20.13
C LEU A 387 -2.40 4.02 19.92
N ALA A 388 -1.73 3.00 19.39
CA ALA A 388 -2.29 1.68 19.19
C ALA A 388 -1.92 0.74 20.34
N LEU A 389 -2.92 0.19 21.03
CA LEU A 389 -2.74 -0.74 22.14
C LEU A 389 -2.84 -2.19 21.64
N HIS A 390 -1.75 -2.94 21.73
CA HIS A 390 -1.64 -4.33 21.28
C HIS A 390 -1.47 -5.30 22.46
N GLY A 391 -1.90 -6.55 22.27
CA GLY A 391 -1.62 -7.67 23.20
C GLY A 391 -2.58 -7.80 24.39
N LEU A 392 -3.58 -6.92 24.49
CA LEU A 392 -4.56 -6.90 25.57
C LEU A 392 -5.66 -7.96 25.45
N THR A 393 -5.33 -9.24 25.61
CA THR A 393 -6.31 -10.36 25.51
C THR A 393 -7.43 -10.30 26.54
N TYR A 394 -7.16 -9.79 27.75
CA TYR A 394 -8.15 -9.54 28.79
C TYR A 394 -7.84 -8.23 29.52
N CYS A 395 -8.85 -7.37 29.68
CA CYS A 395 -8.73 -6.11 30.40
C CYS A 395 -9.82 -6.02 31.47
N SER A 396 -9.44 -6.13 32.74
CA SER A 396 -10.38 -5.92 33.85
C SER A 396 -10.77 -4.44 33.95
N TYR A 397 -11.91 -4.13 34.57
CA TYR A 397 -12.30 -2.74 34.81
C TYR A 397 -11.21 -1.96 35.57
N ARG A 398 -10.59 -2.59 36.58
CA ARG A 398 -9.48 -1.97 37.34
C ARG A 398 -8.30 -1.64 36.44
N SER A 399 -7.90 -2.59 35.59
CA SER A 399 -6.81 -2.42 34.63
C SER A 399 -7.10 -1.31 33.62
N LEU A 400 -8.35 -1.24 33.14
CA LEU A 400 -8.80 -0.20 32.23
C LEU A 400 -8.74 1.19 32.88
N GLN A 401 -9.13 1.31 34.14
CA GLN A 401 -9.01 2.57 34.89
C GLN A 401 -7.54 2.98 35.05
N THR A 402 -6.66 2.06 35.45
CA THR A 402 -5.22 2.34 35.56
C THR A 402 -4.62 2.77 34.23
N LEU A 403 -4.96 2.08 33.13
CA LEU A 403 -4.53 2.46 31.80
C LEU A 403 -5.00 3.88 31.45
N ALA A 404 -6.26 4.21 31.72
CA ALA A 404 -6.78 5.55 31.46
C ALA A 404 -6.09 6.63 32.31
N ASP A 405 -5.80 6.35 33.59
CA ASP A 405 -5.08 7.27 34.48
C ASP A 405 -3.67 7.58 33.94
N GLU A 406 -2.89 6.54 33.66
CA GLU A 406 -1.50 6.69 33.20
C GLU A 406 -1.42 7.31 31.80
N LEU A 407 -2.30 6.90 30.86
CA LEU A 407 -2.37 7.50 29.53
C LEU A 407 -2.71 8.99 29.61
N THR A 408 -3.73 9.38 30.37
CA THR A 408 -4.10 10.79 30.51
C THR A 408 -2.97 11.60 31.16
N PHE A 409 -2.36 11.09 32.23
CA PHE A 409 -1.29 11.78 32.94
C PHE A 409 -0.07 12.03 32.04
N HIS A 410 0.45 10.97 31.43
CA HIS A 410 1.66 11.08 30.61
C HIS A 410 1.43 11.84 29.30
N TYR A 411 0.25 11.69 28.68
CA TYR A 411 -0.08 12.45 27.47
C TYR A 411 -0.19 13.95 27.76
N LYS A 412 -0.91 14.35 28.81
CA LYS A 412 -1.02 15.78 29.21
C LYS A 412 0.33 16.38 29.58
N LYS A 413 1.17 15.60 30.28
CA LYS A 413 2.52 16.01 30.67
C LYS A 413 3.40 16.27 29.45
N ARG A 414 3.30 15.44 28.40
CA ARG A 414 4.22 15.48 27.26
C ARG A 414 3.71 16.31 26.07
N PHE A 415 2.39 16.42 25.91
CA PHE A 415 1.72 17.07 24.78
C PHE A 415 0.66 18.06 25.28
N SER A 416 1.08 19.04 26.10
CA SER A 416 0.18 20.00 26.78
C SER A 416 -0.64 20.86 25.83
N GLU A 417 -0.13 21.11 24.61
CA GLU A 417 -0.80 21.91 23.57
C GLU A 417 -1.76 21.09 22.70
N SER A 418 -1.70 19.75 22.79
CA SER A 418 -2.53 18.87 21.98
C SER A 418 -3.97 18.92 22.46
N ARG A 419 -4.90 19.24 21.54
CA ARG A 419 -6.34 19.34 21.83
C ARG A 419 -7.09 18.04 21.56
N LEU A 420 -6.42 17.03 21.02
CA LEU A 420 -7.01 15.74 20.65
C LEU A 420 -6.05 14.61 21.01
N MET A 421 -6.60 13.53 21.55
CA MET A 421 -5.92 12.24 21.77
C MET A 421 -6.66 11.17 20.97
N VAL A 422 -5.92 10.40 20.17
CA VAL A 422 -6.47 9.29 19.38
C VAL A 422 -5.89 7.98 19.90
N VAL A 423 -6.76 7.03 20.28
CA VAL A 423 -6.38 5.71 20.80
C VAL A 423 -7.03 4.61 19.97
N ILE A 424 -6.25 3.64 19.53
CA ILE A 424 -6.69 2.49 18.73
C ILE A 424 -6.51 1.22 19.57
N THR A 425 -7.48 0.32 19.53
CA THR A 425 -7.43 -0.96 20.24
C THR A 425 -7.78 -2.12 19.32
N GLU A 426 -7.13 -3.27 19.47
CA GLU A 426 -7.47 -4.45 18.64
C GLU A 426 -8.72 -5.18 19.12
N ASN A 427 -9.04 -5.03 20.41
CA ASN A 427 -10.16 -5.70 21.06
C ASN A 427 -11.28 -4.70 21.33
N ASP A 428 -12.50 -5.21 21.45
CA ASP A 428 -13.71 -4.47 21.73
C ASP A 428 -13.66 -3.82 23.13
N MET A 429 -13.09 -2.62 23.21
CA MET A 429 -12.94 -1.86 24.46
C MET A 429 -12.95 -0.35 24.27
N ALA A 430 -13.08 0.16 23.04
CA ALA A 430 -12.85 1.57 22.77
C ALA A 430 -13.88 2.48 23.45
N LYS A 431 -15.14 2.05 23.57
CA LYS A 431 -16.18 2.82 24.26
C LYS A 431 -15.88 2.97 25.75
N ALA A 432 -15.51 1.88 26.41
CA ALA A 432 -15.21 1.87 27.84
C ALA A 432 -13.93 2.67 28.15
N LEU A 433 -12.87 2.46 27.36
CA LEU A 433 -11.61 3.19 27.50
C LEU A 433 -11.78 4.67 27.16
N GLY A 434 -12.43 4.99 26.04
CA GLY A 434 -12.70 6.34 25.58
C GLY A 434 -13.52 7.17 26.56
N GLN A 435 -14.58 6.58 27.16
CA GLN A 435 -15.33 7.22 28.24
C GLN A 435 -14.44 7.49 29.46
N SER A 436 -13.63 6.50 29.88
CA SER A 436 -12.75 6.63 31.03
C SER A 436 -11.67 7.69 30.84
N LEU A 437 -11.10 7.79 29.63
CA LEU A 437 -10.17 8.83 29.23
C LEU A 437 -10.87 10.19 29.17
N SER A 438 -12.05 10.29 28.57
CA SER A 438 -12.77 11.55 28.41
C SER A 438 -13.13 12.19 29.76
N ILE A 439 -13.51 11.38 30.76
CA ILE A 439 -13.79 11.87 32.12
C ILE A 439 -12.55 12.53 32.74
N ARG A 440 -11.36 11.93 32.54
CA ARG A 440 -10.08 12.43 33.07
C ARG A 440 -9.53 13.61 32.28
N CYS A 441 -9.78 13.61 30.97
CA CYS A 441 -9.35 14.69 30.09
C CYS A 441 -10.21 15.94 30.25
N GLN A 442 -11.50 15.81 30.58
CA GLN A 442 -12.45 16.92 30.75
C GLN A 442 -12.50 17.84 29.51
N GLY A 443 -12.40 17.26 28.32
CA GLY A 443 -12.39 17.99 27.04
C GLY A 443 -11.05 18.61 26.64
N ASN A 444 -10.01 18.49 27.47
CA ASN A 444 -8.66 18.94 27.11
C ASN A 444 -7.60 17.88 27.48
N PRO A 445 -7.16 17.03 26.52
CA PRO A 445 -7.61 16.96 25.13
C PRO A 445 -9.01 16.32 24.98
N HIS A 446 -9.68 16.54 23.84
CA HIS A 446 -10.75 15.67 23.39
C HIS A 446 -10.21 14.26 23.12
N VAL A 447 -11.06 13.24 23.17
CA VAL A 447 -10.66 11.85 22.99
C VAL A 447 -11.44 11.23 21.84
N ILE A 448 -10.71 10.59 20.93
CA ILE A 448 -11.23 9.61 19.97
C ILE A 448 -10.63 8.26 20.33
N CYS A 449 -11.47 7.27 20.55
CA CYS A 449 -11.05 5.90 20.79
C CYS A 449 -11.80 4.95 19.85
N ILE A 450 -11.07 4.11 19.13
CA ILE A 450 -11.63 3.18 18.15
C ILE A 450 -11.11 1.76 18.42
N ASP A 451 -11.89 0.76 18.08
CA ASP A 451 -11.54 -0.64 18.32
C ASP A 451 -11.66 -1.52 17.08
N GLN A 452 -11.15 -2.75 17.22
CA GLN A 452 -11.13 -3.81 16.22
C GLN A 452 -10.33 -3.48 14.96
N ILE A 453 -9.40 -2.54 15.07
CA ILE A 453 -8.44 -2.16 14.04
C ILE A 453 -7.07 -2.73 14.41
N ARG A 454 -6.40 -3.36 13.45
CA ARG A 454 -5.03 -3.90 13.64
C ARG A 454 -4.04 -3.07 12.84
N VAL A 455 -3.12 -2.45 13.55
CA VAL A 455 -2.07 -1.58 13.00
C VAL A 455 -0.71 -1.99 13.54
N GLU A 456 0.32 -1.80 12.73
CA GLU A 456 1.71 -1.99 13.10
C GLU A 456 2.39 -0.66 13.46
N HIS A 457 3.56 -0.76 14.11
CA HIS A 457 4.36 0.41 14.43
C HIS A 457 4.87 1.08 13.14
N GLY A 458 4.72 2.41 13.03
CA GLY A 458 5.11 3.14 11.82
C GLY A 458 4.04 3.17 10.72
N ASP A 459 2.89 2.53 10.93
CA ASP A 459 1.72 2.77 10.10
C ASP A 459 1.24 4.22 10.23
N TYR A 460 0.48 4.67 9.24
CA TYR A 460 -0.30 5.90 9.28
C TYR A 460 -1.77 5.52 9.14
N ILE A 461 -2.65 6.23 9.83
CA ILE A 461 -4.09 6.01 9.74
C ILE A 461 -4.84 7.26 9.32
N ASP A 462 -5.91 7.02 8.56
CA ASP A 462 -6.97 7.99 8.33
C ASP A 462 -8.25 7.51 8.99
N LEU A 463 -8.94 8.44 9.65
CA LEU A 463 -10.27 8.24 10.21
C LEU A 463 -11.25 9.06 9.39
N GLY A 464 -12.08 8.41 8.57
CA GLY A 464 -13.03 9.10 7.72
C GLY A 464 -14.29 9.58 8.44
N GLU A 465 -15.23 10.14 7.67
CA GLU A 465 -16.54 10.53 8.20
C GLU A 465 -17.32 9.32 8.76
N PRO A 466 -18.02 9.48 9.89
CA PRO A 466 -18.84 8.40 10.43
C PRO A 466 -19.96 7.97 9.47
N ILE A 467 -20.03 6.68 9.20
CA ILE A 467 -21.08 6.05 8.38
C ILE A 467 -22.38 5.91 9.19
N SER A 468 -22.24 5.83 10.52
CA SER A 468 -23.30 5.83 11.53
C SER A 468 -22.73 6.37 12.85
N ASP A 469 -23.57 6.51 13.88
CA ASP A 469 -23.15 6.90 15.25
C ASP A 469 -22.09 5.97 15.87
N THR A 470 -21.85 4.80 15.28
CA THR A 470 -21.01 3.75 15.85
C THR A 470 -19.90 3.25 14.92
N MET A 471 -19.82 3.72 13.68
CA MET A 471 -18.89 3.15 12.69
C MET A 471 -18.18 4.25 11.90
N ILE A 472 -16.86 4.11 11.81
CA ILE A 472 -16.03 4.98 10.97
C ILE A 472 -15.24 4.12 9.97
N PRO A 473 -15.08 4.58 8.72
CA PRO A 473 -14.13 4.00 7.80
C PRO A 473 -12.72 4.37 8.28
N VAL A 474 -11.87 3.36 8.40
CA VAL A 474 -10.48 3.50 8.83
C VAL A 474 -9.60 3.00 7.70
N VAL A 475 -8.58 3.77 7.34
CA VAL A 475 -7.62 3.31 6.34
C VAL A 475 -6.23 3.30 6.93
N ILE A 476 -5.56 2.17 6.76
CA ILE A 476 -4.25 1.89 7.32
C ILE A 476 -3.23 1.93 6.19
N LYS A 477 -2.18 2.73 6.38
CA LYS A 477 -1.10 2.95 5.41
C LYS A 477 0.20 2.49 6.06
N THR A 478 0.74 1.38 5.60
CA THR A 478 2.05 0.94 6.05
C THR A 478 3.12 1.61 5.20
N LEU A 479 3.82 2.61 5.75
CA LEU A 479 5.02 3.13 5.12
C LEU A 479 6.16 2.13 5.38
N ALA A 480 6.26 1.13 4.51
CA ALA A 480 7.46 0.32 4.43
C ALA A 480 8.56 1.20 3.81
N PHE A 481 9.52 1.60 4.66
CA PHE A 481 10.74 2.30 4.26
C PHE A 481 11.84 1.33 3.88
#